data_AF-A0A525JWU2-F1
#
_entry.id   AF-A0A525JWU2-F1
#
_cell.length_a   1.000
_cell.length_b   1.000
_cell.length_c   1.000
_cell.angle_alpha   90.00
_cell.angle_beta   90.00
_cell.angle_gamma   90.00
#
_symmetry.space_group_name_H-M   'P 1'
#
loop_
_entity.id
_entity.type
_entity.pdbx_description
1 polymer ?
#
loop_
_entity_poly.entity_id
_entity_poly.type
_entity_poly.pdbx_seq_one_letter_code
_entity_poly.pdbx_strand_id
1 'polypeptide(L)' 'MPQSVAPNPQADAERLEAATEQAIAACGGVARDAVKALIVTNEFLEAQVRELQATVSHGYARGKFELPRDRKDWYD' A
#
# COMPACT_ATOMS: atom_id res chain seq x y z
N MET A 1 -15.20 12.95 14.01
CA MET A 1 -14.69 11.70 14.59
C MET A 1 -14.74 10.64 13.50
N PRO A 2 -13.62 10.21 12.90
CA PRO A 2 -13.67 9.06 12.02
C PRO A 2 -13.91 7.83 12.91
N GLN A 3 -14.96 7.08 12.64
CA GLN A 3 -15.23 5.84 13.34
C GLN A 3 -14.06 4.88 13.08
N SER A 4 -13.41 4.43 14.15
CA SER A 4 -12.49 3.31 14.12
C SER A 4 -13.28 2.10 13.67
N VAL A 5 -13.10 1.69 12.41
CA VAL A 5 -13.62 0.42 11.91
C VAL A 5 -12.79 -0.64 12.62
N ALA A 6 -13.30 -1.15 13.73
CA ALA A 6 -12.72 -2.33 14.35
C ALA A 6 -12.72 -3.45 13.29
N PRO A 7 -11.59 -4.16 13.09
CA PRO A 7 -11.53 -5.23 12.10
C PRO A 7 -12.60 -6.27 12.44
N ASN A 8 -13.41 -6.62 11.44
CA ASN A 8 -14.37 -7.72 11.52
C ASN A 8 -13.74 -8.90 10.75
N PRO A 9 -13.13 -9.87 11.44
CA PRO A 9 -12.35 -10.91 10.79
C PRO A 9 -13.13 -11.71 9.74
N GLN A 10 -14.43 -11.92 9.95
CA GLN A 10 -15.31 -12.63 9.02
C GLN A 10 -15.56 -11.82 7.74
N ALA A 11 -15.91 -10.54 7.88
CA ALA A 11 -16.14 -9.68 6.71
C ALA A 11 -14.84 -9.47 5.90
N ASP A 12 -13.69 -9.39 6.59
CA ASP A 12 -12.39 -9.29 5.94
C ASP A 12 -12.03 -10.58 5.19
N ALA A 13 -12.35 -11.75 5.77
CA ALA A 13 -12.16 -13.05 5.12
C ALA A 13 -13.04 -13.20 3.87
N GLU A 14 -14.32 -12.85 3.94
CA GLU A 14 -15.24 -12.89 2.79
C GLU A 14 -14.79 -11.96 1.67
N ARG A 15 -14.34 -10.76 2.03
CA ARG A 15 -13.79 -9.79 1.07
C ARG A 15 -12.53 -10.32 0.41
N LEU A 16 -11.64 -10.96 1.18
CA LEU A 16 -10.41 -11.55 0.67
C LEU A 16 -10.70 -12.71 -0.28
N GLU A 17 -11.65 -13.57 0.06
CA GLU A 17 -12.09 -14.68 -0.79
C GLU A 17 -12.64 -14.15 -2.12
N ALA A 18 -13.54 -13.16 -2.08
CA ALA A 18 -14.10 -12.55 -3.28
C ALA A 18 -13.03 -11.89 -4.17
N ALA A 19 -12.05 -11.20 -3.57
CA ALA A 19 -10.94 -10.60 -4.31
C ALA A 19 -10.02 -11.67 -4.94
N THR A 20 -9.83 -12.80 -4.25
CA THR A 20 -9.05 -13.93 -4.76
C THR A 20 -9.69 -14.53 -6.00
N GLU A 21 -11.00 -14.80 -5.95
CA GLU A 21 -11.76 -15.30 -7.11
C GLU A 21 -11.71 -14.33 -8.30
N GLN A 22 -11.82 -13.03 -8.04
CA GLN A 22 -11.68 -12.01 -9.08
C GLN A 22 -10.29 -12.02 -9.73
N ALA A 23 -9.22 -12.16 -8.94
CA ALA A 23 -7.86 -12.23 -9.46
C ALA A 23 -7.62 -13.49 -10.30
N ILE A 24 -8.16 -14.64 -9.86
CA ILE A 24 -8.11 -15.90 -10.60
C ILE A 24 -8.85 -15.77 -11.92
N ALA A 25 -10.07 -15.21 -11.91
CA ALA A 25 -10.87 -15.00 -13.11
C ALA A 25 -10.15 -14.07 -14.12
N ALA A 26 -9.53 -12.99 -13.65
CA ALA A 26 -8.77 -12.06 -14.48
C ALA A 26 -7.54 -12.71 -15.15
N CYS A 27 -7.00 -13.78 -14.56
CA CYS A 27 -5.84 -14.51 -15.07
C CYS A 27 -6.23 -15.79 -15.85
N GLY A 28 -7.46 -15.86 -16.36
CA GLY A 28 -7.93 -16.99 -17.17
C GLY A 28 -8.35 -18.22 -16.36
N GLY A 29 -8.66 -18.05 -15.07
CA GLY A 29 -9.13 -19.13 -14.20
C GLY A 29 -8.01 -20.03 -13.64
N VAL A 30 -6.75 -19.74 -13.95
CA VAL A 30 -5.60 -20.53 -13.48
C VAL A 30 -4.98 -19.84 -12.27
N ALA A 31 -5.22 -20.39 -11.07
CA ALA A 31 -4.70 -19.83 -9.82
C ALA A 31 -3.17 -19.64 -9.84
N ARG A 32 -2.43 -20.56 -10.48
CA ARG A 32 -0.98 -20.45 -10.64
C ARG A 32 -0.55 -19.22 -11.44
N ASP A 33 -1.33 -18.83 -12.44
CA ASP A 33 -1.03 -17.67 -13.27
C ASP A 33 -1.41 -16.37 -12.55
N ALA A 34 -2.49 -16.37 -11.76
CA ALA A 34 -2.81 -15.27 -10.84
C ALA A 34 -1.69 -15.02 -9.83
N VAL A 35 -1.10 -16.07 -9.25
CA VAL A 35 0.04 -15.94 -8.33
C VAL A 35 1.27 -15.36 -9.04
N LYS A 36 1.59 -15.81 -10.26
CA LYS A 36 2.70 -15.22 -11.03
C LYS A 36 2.46 -13.73 -11.32
N ALA A 37 1.24 -13.37 -11.73
CA ALA A 37 0.86 -11.98 -11.98
C ALA A 37 0.98 -11.12 -10.71
N LEU A 38 0.56 -11.66 -9.56
CA LEU A 38 0.69 -10.99 -8.27
C LEU A 38 2.15 -10.76 -7.88
N ILE A 39 3.04 -11.75 -8.09
CA ILE A 39 4.48 -11.61 -7.81
C ILE A 39 5.08 -10.46 -8.65
N VAL A 40 4.85 -10.47 -9.96
CA VAL A 40 5.34 -9.40 -10.86
C VAL A 40 4.78 -8.02 -10.45
N THR A 41 3.49 -7.97 -10.10
CA THR A 41 2.85 -6.73 -9.64
C THR A 41 3.44 -6.24 -8.32
N ASN A 42 3.74 -7.15 -7.39
CA ASN A 42 4.36 -6.78 -6.12
C ASN A 42 5.79 -6.23 -6.33
N GLU A 43 6.62 -6.89 -7.15
CA GLU A 43 7.96 -6.39 -7.50
C GLU A 43 7.90 -4.97 -8.10
N PHE A 44 6.90 -4.71 -8.95
CA PHE A 44 6.65 -3.40 -9.54
C PHE A 44 6.24 -2.35 -8.49
N LEU A 45 5.34 -2.69 -7.56
CA LEU A 45 4.92 -1.79 -6.49
C LEU A 45 6.08 -1.47 -5.54
N GLU A 46 6.88 -2.47 -5.17
CA GLU A 46 8.08 -2.27 -4.35
C GLU A 46 9.10 -1.35 -5.04
N ALA A 47 9.26 -1.47 -6.36
CA ALA A 47 10.12 -0.57 -7.13
C ALA A 47 9.61 0.88 -7.11
N GLN A 48 8.31 1.09 -7.30
CA GLN A 48 7.70 2.42 -7.21
C GLN A 48 7.82 3.02 -5.81
N VAL A 49 7.65 2.22 -4.75
CA VAL A 49 7.83 2.67 -3.37
C VAL A 49 9.28 3.11 -3.15
N ARG A 50 10.27 2.34 -3.63
CA ARG A 50 11.69 2.74 -3.53
C ARG A 50 11.97 4.06 -4.25
N GLU A 51 11.41 4.25 -5.45
CA GLU A 51 11.56 5.48 -6.22
C GLU A 51 10.93 6.69 -5.51
N LEU A 52 9.71 6.53 -4.98
CA LEU A 52 9.03 7.56 -4.21
C LEU A 52 9.82 7.92 -2.95
N GLN A 53 10.29 6.94 -2.20
CA GLN A 53 11.11 7.16 -0.99
C GLN A 53 12.40 7.91 -1.32
N ALA A 54 13.08 7.56 -2.41
CA ALA A 54 14.28 8.26 -2.86
C ALA A 54 13.95 9.72 -3.24
N THR A 55 12.85 9.96 -3.96
CA THR A 55 12.42 11.29 -4.38
C THR A 55 12.03 12.18 -3.19
N VAL A 56 11.28 11.63 -2.24
CA VAL A 56 10.92 12.31 -1.00
C VAL A 56 12.17 12.64 -0.20
N SER A 57 13.08 11.68 0.01
CA SER A 57 14.35 11.90 0.69
C SER A 57 15.20 12.99 0.02
N HIS A 58 15.29 12.99 -1.32
CA HIS A 58 15.93 14.07 -2.08
C HIS A 58 15.22 15.42 -1.93
N GLY A 59 13.90 15.44 -1.85
CA GLY A 59 13.11 16.65 -1.59
C GLY A 59 13.35 17.22 -0.19
N TYR A 60 13.42 16.37 0.83
CA TYR A 60 13.78 16.74 2.20
C TYR A 60 15.23 17.22 2.29
N ALA A 61 16.19 16.47 1.74
CA ALA A 61 17.61 16.82 1.75
C ALA A 61 17.91 18.13 1.00
N ARG A 62 17.10 18.48 0.00
CA ARG A 62 17.20 19.75 -0.75
C ARG A 62 16.34 20.88 -0.16
N GLY A 63 15.71 20.69 1.01
CA GLY A 63 14.88 21.71 1.66
C GLY A 63 13.61 22.09 0.89
N LYS A 64 13.17 21.27 -0.06
CA LYS A 64 11.88 21.49 -0.77
C LYS A 64 10.68 21.14 0.11
N PHE A 65 10.89 20.30 1.11
CA PHE A 65 9.97 20.02 2.20
C PHE A 65 10.62 20.47 3.51
N GLU A 66 10.67 21.78 3.78
CA GLU A 66 11.03 22.26 5.12
C GLU A 66 9.89 21.91 6.08
N LEU A 67 10.16 21.03 7.05
CA LEU A 67 9.31 20.95 8.24
C LEU A 67 9.46 22.29 9.00
N PRO A 68 8.37 22.90 9.48
CA PRO A 68 8.46 24.07 10.33
C PRO A 68 9.41 23.77 11.49
N ARG A 69 10.50 24.53 11.60
CA ARG A 69 11.55 24.30 12.62
C ARG A 69 11.07 24.53 14.06
N ASP A 70 9.84 25.03 14.23
CA ASP A 70 9.22 25.32 15.53
C ASP A 70 7.93 24.51 15.74
N ARG A 71 8.05 23.18 15.72
CA ARG A 71 6.99 22.22 16.06
C ARG A 71 7.09 21.85 17.54
N LYS A 72 6.96 22.84 18.44
CA LYS A 72 7.01 22.61 19.90
C LYS A 72 5.67 22.14 20.49
N ASP A 73 4.64 22.02 19.68
CA ASP A 73 3.23 21.79 20.05
C ASP A 73 2.75 20.33 19.89
N TRP A 74 3.64 19.39 19.56
CA TRP A 74 3.23 18.01 19.25
C TRP A 74 3.20 17.06 20.47
N TYR A 75 3.56 17.56 21.65
CA TYR A 75 3.66 16.77 22.90
C TYR A 75 3.05 17.49 24.13
N ASP A 76 2.16 18.46 23.91
CA ASP A 76 1.30 19.07 24.94
C ASP A 76 -0.17 18.67 24.74
#